data_AF-A0A1I1EVG8-F1
#
_entry.id   AF-A0A1I1EVG8-F1
#
_cell.length_a   1.000
_cell.length_b   1.000
_cell.length_c   1.000
_cell.angle_alpha   90.00
_cell.angle_beta   90.00
_cell.angle_gamma   90.00
#
_symmetry.space_group_name_H-M   'P 1'
#
loop_
_entity.id
_entity.type
_entity.pdbx_description
1 polymer ?
#
loop_
_entity_poly.entity_id
_entity_poly.type
_entity_poly.pdbx_seq_one_letter_code
_entity_poly.pdbx_strand_id
1 'polypeptide(L)'
;MSRLDRLRSGVRQIRARFSDYRAAAERQAERRQQQAEQRVAAAAGLSGMPEPDGVPAEDLPPGARLAQAVAPAAQAPPAAGERLVGAPDSVAADRPPARERPACGRDDPAAAPAGTVAAQRSAGPPVSAEGAPPQTAADGGDAGAPVRPVPVRMPERPRPADAVPWGLRVAAEAGWRLLILAAVIWVLIQVVGAISLLVISFAAGLLITALLQPLTGRLKRLGLSRGAATAVTTVTGFGVMGLIGWFVVWQIMENVDRLVEQVTEGINNLRDWLLDSSFGVSEEDLNELADNLNQWISDHSAELTSAGLEGVNYLTRFLTGAGLVLFVVLFLLYDGRSIWYWFLKLVPAAARPALAGAGPRAWITLTGYVRGTVLVALIDAVGIGLGLWALSVPMAVPLAVIVFVASFVPIVGAIASGALAVVVAFVTQGPVTALLAVGVVLLVQQIEGNVLQPFILGRMVRVHPLAVVLAVTGGTLLAGIPGAVVAVPLVAVLNTVVTYLRAYHEQVVLRAGAQRSGATIAALAPTPPPSAGRDRDG
;
A
#
# COMPACT_ATOMS: atom_id res chain seq x y z
N MET A 1 -15.38 -20.16 -47.36
CA MET A 1 -14.31 -19.59 -46.51
C MET A 1 -14.37 -20.22 -45.14
N SER A 2 -13.29 -20.92 -44.75
CA SER A 2 -13.24 -21.70 -43.51
C SER A 2 -13.14 -20.79 -42.28
N ARG A 3 -13.58 -21.27 -41.09
CA ARG A 3 -13.40 -20.53 -39.82
C ARG A 3 -11.93 -20.18 -39.54
N LEU A 4 -10.99 -20.94 -40.11
CA LEU A 4 -9.55 -20.72 -39.99
C LEU A 4 -9.07 -19.52 -40.82
N ASP A 5 -9.69 -19.22 -41.97
CA ASP A 5 -9.32 -18.06 -42.79
C ASP A 5 -9.71 -16.74 -42.13
N ARG A 6 -10.85 -16.72 -41.41
CA ARG A 6 -11.26 -15.56 -40.60
C ARG A 6 -10.31 -15.31 -39.44
N LEU A 7 -9.86 -16.35 -38.75
CA LEU A 7 -8.85 -16.24 -37.68
C LEU A 7 -7.49 -15.75 -38.21
N ARG A 8 -7.01 -16.28 -39.33
CA ARG A 8 -5.76 -15.82 -39.97
C ARG A 8 -5.84 -14.37 -40.48
N SER A 9 -7.01 -13.91 -40.93
CA SER A 9 -7.23 -12.51 -41.31
C SER A 9 -7.22 -11.57 -40.10
N GLY A 10 -7.84 -11.97 -38.99
CA GLY A 10 -7.88 -11.20 -37.74
C GLY A 10 -6.49 -11.04 -37.11
N VAL A 11 -5.69 -12.11 -37.07
CA VAL A 11 -4.31 -12.05 -36.55
C VAL A 11 -3.42 -11.14 -37.40
N ARG A 12 -3.58 -11.14 -38.73
CA ARG A 12 -2.85 -10.23 -39.63
C ARG A 12 -3.24 -8.76 -39.42
N GLN A 13 -4.53 -8.47 -39.22
CA GLN A 13 -4.99 -7.11 -38.92
C GLN A 13 -4.48 -6.59 -37.57
N ILE A 14 -4.42 -7.44 -36.55
CA ILE A 14 -3.89 -7.06 -35.23
C ILE A 14 -2.38 -6.78 -35.33
N ARG A 15 -1.63 -7.61 -36.06
CA ARG A 15 -0.19 -7.41 -36.25
C ARG A 15 0.13 -6.09 -36.98
N ALA A 16 -0.66 -5.74 -38.01
CA ALA A 16 -0.51 -4.50 -38.75
C ALA A 16 -0.81 -3.26 -37.88
N ARG A 17 -1.85 -3.30 -37.03
CA ARG A 17 -2.10 -2.18 -36.09
C ARG A 17 -0.95 -1.99 -35.10
N PHE A 18 -0.36 -3.08 -34.60
CA PHE A 18 0.77 -2.98 -33.67
C PHE A 18 2.04 -2.38 -34.31
N SER A 19 2.30 -2.64 -35.59
CA SER A 19 3.41 -1.98 -36.30
C SER A 19 3.17 -0.49 -36.49
N ASP A 20 1.92 -0.09 -36.80
CA ASP A 20 1.57 1.32 -36.99
C ASP A 20 1.71 2.13 -35.70
N TYR A 21 1.32 1.54 -34.55
CA TYR A 21 1.52 2.18 -33.24
C TYR A 21 3.00 2.35 -32.89
N ARG A 22 3.86 1.39 -33.26
CA ARG A 22 5.30 1.48 -33.02
C ARG A 22 5.93 2.61 -33.86
N ALA A 23 5.58 2.68 -35.14
CA ALA A 23 6.03 3.75 -36.04
C ALA A 23 5.46 5.14 -35.67
N ALA A 24 4.28 5.21 -35.06
CA ALA A 24 3.73 6.47 -34.54
C ALA A 24 4.46 6.93 -33.27
N ALA A 25 4.84 5.99 -32.39
CA ALA A 25 5.61 6.29 -31.18
C ALA A 25 7.03 6.78 -31.50
N GLU A 26 7.69 6.17 -32.50
CA GLU A 26 9.01 6.60 -32.97
C GLU A 26 8.97 8.02 -33.55
N ARG A 27 7.99 8.33 -34.40
CA ARG A 27 7.78 9.69 -34.93
C ARG A 27 7.49 10.73 -33.84
N GLN A 28 6.81 10.35 -32.75
CA GLN A 28 6.60 11.25 -31.61
C GLN A 28 7.88 11.47 -30.79
N ALA A 29 8.73 10.45 -30.66
CA ALA A 29 10.03 10.58 -30.00
C ALA A 29 10.96 11.51 -30.78
N GLU A 30 11.05 11.35 -32.11
CA GLU A 30 11.82 12.23 -33.00
C GLU A 30 11.36 13.69 -32.91
N ARG A 31 10.04 13.94 -32.90
CA ARG A 31 9.50 15.30 -32.74
C ARG A 31 9.82 15.91 -31.38
N ARG A 32 9.82 15.12 -30.31
CA ARG A 32 10.22 15.60 -28.97
C ARG A 32 11.71 15.92 -28.92
N GLN A 33 12.53 15.14 -29.61
CA GLN A 33 13.96 15.37 -29.71
C GLN A 33 14.25 16.65 -30.51
N GLN A 34 13.60 16.84 -31.66
CA GLN A 34 13.69 18.07 -32.44
C GLN A 34 13.17 19.30 -31.68
N GLN A 35 12.08 19.16 -30.92
CA GLN A 35 11.59 20.23 -30.05
C GLN A 35 12.53 20.53 -28.89
N ALA A 36 13.22 19.52 -28.34
CA ALA A 36 14.23 19.71 -27.31
C ALA A 36 15.45 20.42 -27.90
N GLU A 37 15.93 20.02 -29.08
CA GLU A 37 17.01 20.68 -29.81
C GLU A 37 16.66 22.13 -30.16
N GLN A 38 15.46 22.40 -30.67
CA GLN A 38 14.99 23.76 -30.93
C GLN A 38 14.88 24.60 -29.65
N ARG A 39 14.47 24.00 -28.52
CA ARG A 39 14.44 24.69 -27.22
C ARG A 39 15.82 24.98 -26.68
N VAL A 40 16.78 24.08 -26.88
CA VAL A 40 18.19 24.29 -26.52
C VAL A 40 18.80 25.36 -27.43
N ALA A 41 18.55 25.34 -28.73
CA ALA A 41 19.00 26.34 -29.68
C ALA A 41 18.39 27.74 -29.39
N ALA A 42 17.10 27.79 -29.04
CA ALA A 42 16.42 29.02 -28.63
C ALA A 42 16.94 29.54 -27.27
N ALA A 43 17.23 28.64 -26.33
CA ALA A 43 17.81 29.00 -25.03
C ALA A 43 19.28 29.43 -25.14
N ALA A 44 20.01 28.95 -26.14
CA ALA A 44 21.41 29.29 -26.38
C ALA A 44 21.59 30.61 -27.15
N GLY A 45 20.53 31.21 -27.71
CA GLY A 45 20.60 32.54 -28.34
C GLY A 45 21.59 32.66 -29.50
N LEU A 46 21.97 31.55 -30.14
CA LEU A 46 22.94 31.51 -31.24
C LEU A 46 22.22 31.29 -32.57
N SER A 47 21.43 32.27 -32.98
CA SER A 47 21.06 32.42 -34.39
C SER A 47 21.98 33.46 -35.02
N GLY A 48 23.06 32.99 -35.65
CA GLY A 48 23.82 33.77 -36.65
C GLY A 48 25.18 34.31 -36.23
N MET A 49 26.17 33.46 -35.92
CA MET A 49 27.59 33.83 -36.07
C MET A 49 28.42 32.66 -36.64
N PRO A 50 29.49 32.93 -37.43
CA PRO A 50 30.31 31.90 -38.05
C PRO A 50 31.19 31.20 -37.00
N GLU A 51 31.53 29.94 -37.27
CA GLU A 51 32.45 29.13 -36.45
C GLU A 51 33.78 29.85 -36.16
N PRO A 52 34.27 29.87 -34.91
CA PRO A 52 35.61 30.34 -34.63
C PRO A 52 36.59 29.15 -34.69
N ASP A 53 37.31 29.07 -35.80
CA ASP A 53 38.56 28.30 -35.86
C ASP A 53 39.60 28.97 -34.94
N GLY A 54 40.11 28.22 -33.95
CA GLY A 54 41.48 28.39 -33.46
C GLY A 54 41.76 29.37 -32.30
N VAL A 55 40.86 29.58 -31.33
CA VAL A 55 41.18 30.38 -30.12
C VAL A 55 41.37 29.47 -28.89
N PRO A 56 42.51 29.54 -28.15
CA PRO A 56 42.72 28.78 -26.91
C PRO A 56 41.70 29.10 -25.81
N ALA A 57 41.33 28.09 -25.03
CA ALA A 57 40.15 28.08 -24.13
C ALA A 57 40.16 29.06 -22.94
N GLU A 58 41.14 29.94 -22.79
CA GLU A 58 41.22 30.89 -21.66
C GLU A 58 40.42 32.18 -21.88
N ASP A 59 40.11 32.56 -23.13
CA ASP A 59 39.50 33.85 -23.46
C ASP A 59 37.98 33.82 -23.77
N LEU A 60 37.30 32.68 -23.63
CA LEU A 60 35.85 32.62 -23.88
C LEU A 60 35.00 33.15 -22.70
N PRO A 61 33.87 33.86 -22.95
CA PRO A 61 32.97 34.33 -21.91
C PRO A 61 32.28 33.17 -21.16
N PRO A 62 31.82 33.37 -19.91
CA PRO A 62 31.45 32.29 -18.99
C PRO A 62 30.39 31.30 -19.51
N GLY A 63 29.47 31.77 -20.36
CA GLY A 63 28.40 30.94 -20.94
C GLY A 63 28.90 29.92 -21.97
N ALA A 64 29.98 30.23 -22.71
CA ALA A 64 30.52 29.33 -23.73
C ALA A 64 31.35 28.19 -23.13
N ARG A 65 31.99 28.44 -21.97
CA ARG A 65 32.70 27.40 -21.20
C ARG A 65 31.75 26.32 -20.66
N LEU A 66 30.54 26.70 -20.28
CA LEU A 66 29.48 25.77 -19.87
C LEU A 66 28.99 24.90 -21.04
N ALA A 67 28.89 25.46 -22.25
CA ALA A 67 28.49 24.70 -23.43
C ALA A 67 29.56 23.65 -23.86
N GLN A 68 30.84 24.01 -23.81
CA GLN A 68 31.95 23.07 -24.10
C GLN A 68 32.11 21.99 -23.02
N ALA A 69 31.85 22.31 -21.75
CA ALA A 69 31.92 21.32 -20.66
C ALA A 69 30.77 20.28 -20.71
N VAL A 70 29.64 20.59 -21.36
CA VAL A 70 28.47 19.70 -21.46
C VAL A 70 28.47 18.85 -22.73
N ALA A 71 29.24 19.21 -23.75
CA ALA A 71 29.31 18.52 -25.04
C ALA A 71 29.68 17.01 -24.98
N PRO A 72 30.54 16.50 -24.07
CA PRO A 72 30.87 15.07 -24.06
C PRO A 72 29.73 14.18 -23.52
N ALA A 73 28.73 14.75 -22.84
CA ALA A 73 27.63 13.97 -22.25
C ALA A 73 26.51 13.63 -23.25
N ALA A 74 26.52 14.24 -24.44
CA ALA A 74 25.48 14.06 -25.45
C ALA A 74 25.71 12.86 -26.41
N GLN A 75 26.86 12.18 -26.32
CA GLN A 75 27.23 11.09 -27.26
C GLN A 75 27.18 9.67 -26.66
N ALA A 76 26.68 9.49 -25.43
CA ALA A 76 26.47 8.14 -24.88
C ALA A 76 25.14 7.54 -25.39
N PRO A 77 25.11 6.32 -25.97
CA PRO A 77 23.86 5.70 -26.40
C PRO A 77 22.97 5.40 -25.18
N PRO A 78 21.64 5.58 -25.27
CA PRO A 78 20.77 5.39 -24.13
C PRO A 78 20.72 3.91 -23.75
N ALA A 79 21.14 3.60 -22.52
CA ALA A 79 20.91 2.32 -21.89
C ALA A 79 19.39 2.06 -21.81
N ALA A 80 18.97 0.93 -22.37
CA ALA A 80 17.58 0.52 -22.46
C ALA A 80 16.99 0.32 -21.05
N GLY A 81 16.01 1.14 -20.65
CA GLY A 81 15.40 0.90 -19.34
C GLY A 81 14.36 1.85 -18.80
N GLU A 82 13.63 2.64 -19.59
CA GLU A 82 12.49 3.40 -19.05
C GLU A 82 11.47 3.70 -20.15
N ARG A 83 10.26 3.14 -20.05
CA ARG A 83 9.11 3.57 -20.85
C ARG A 83 7.99 4.02 -19.93
N LEU A 84 7.89 5.34 -19.80
CA LEU A 84 6.67 6.07 -19.48
C LEU A 84 5.69 5.95 -20.67
N VAL A 85 4.52 5.35 -20.43
CA VAL A 85 3.32 5.45 -21.30
C VAL A 85 2.12 5.32 -20.35
N GLY A 86 1.04 6.09 -20.40
CA GLY A 86 0.60 7.18 -21.27
C GLY A 86 -0.79 7.62 -20.78
N ALA A 87 -1.10 8.91 -20.84
CA ALA A 87 -2.43 9.45 -20.55
C ALA A 87 -3.40 9.14 -21.70
N PRO A 88 -4.71 8.93 -21.45
CA PRO A 88 -5.68 8.79 -22.54
C PRO A 88 -6.20 10.16 -23.01
N ASP A 89 -6.19 10.36 -24.32
CA ASP A 89 -6.84 11.46 -25.02
C ASP A 89 -8.38 11.33 -24.95
N SER A 90 -9.07 12.42 -24.59
CA SER A 90 -10.52 12.55 -24.67
C SER A 90 -10.92 13.57 -25.74
N VAL A 91 -11.48 13.05 -26.84
CA VAL A 91 -12.72 13.45 -27.52
C VAL A 91 -13.10 14.95 -27.55
N ALA A 92 -13.05 15.48 -28.77
CA ALA A 92 -13.96 16.42 -29.44
C ALA A 92 -14.75 17.45 -28.61
N ALA A 93 -14.50 18.71 -28.95
CA ALA A 93 -15.20 19.90 -28.52
C ALA A 93 -16.67 19.93 -28.97
N ASP A 94 -17.54 20.28 -28.03
CA ASP A 94 -18.85 20.88 -28.32
C ASP A 94 -19.01 22.11 -27.40
N ARG A 95 -19.27 23.27 -28.00
CA ARG A 95 -19.44 24.57 -27.31
C ARG A 95 -20.91 24.80 -27.00
N PRO A 96 -21.24 25.40 -25.85
CA PRO A 96 -22.38 26.30 -25.75
C PRO A 96 -21.98 27.74 -25.38
N PRO A 97 -22.85 28.73 -25.65
CA PRO A 97 -22.47 30.13 -25.81
C PRO A 97 -22.48 30.95 -24.51
N ALA A 98 -21.83 32.11 -24.62
CA ALA A 98 -21.77 33.18 -23.65
C ALA A 98 -23.15 33.62 -23.13
N ARG A 99 -23.24 33.90 -21.83
CA ARG A 99 -24.28 34.75 -21.25
C ARG A 99 -23.66 35.85 -20.38
N GLU A 100 -23.85 37.04 -20.92
CA GLU A 100 -23.90 38.39 -20.40
C GLU A 100 -23.87 38.59 -18.87
N ARG A 101 -23.02 39.54 -18.47
CA ARG A 101 -23.08 40.28 -17.21
C ARG A 101 -24.35 41.14 -17.17
N PRO A 102 -24.87 41.46 -15.97
CA PRO A 102 -25.44 42.77 -15.74
C PRO A 102 -24.60 43.60 -14.75
N ALA A 103 -24.68 44.90 -14.99
CA ALA A 103 -23.99 45.98 -14.33
C ALA A 103 -24.68 46.47 -13.04
N CYS A 104 -23.93 47.32 -12.35
CA CYS A 104 -24.23 48.25 -11.26
C CYS A 104 -25.70 48.56 -10.89
N GLY A 105 -25.95 48.59 -9.58
CA GLY A 105 -26.96 49.43 -8.94
C GLY A 105 -26.42 49.89 -7.58
N ARG A 106 -26.32 51.22 -7.40
CA ARG A 106 -26.11 51.89 -6.11
C ARG A 106 -27.30 51.59 -5.20
N ASP A 107 -27.08 51.51 -3.89
CA ASP A 107 -27.85 52.21 -2.85
C ASP A 107 -27.19 52.01 -1.47
N ASP A 108 -27.23 53.07 -0.67
CA ASP A 108 -26.51 53.31 0.60
C ASP A 108 -26.86 52.32 1.74
N PRO A 109 -25.96 52.11 2.73
CA PRO A 109 -26.34 51.53 4.02
C PRO A 109 -26.40 52.62 5.10
N ALA A 110 -27.60 52.84 5.64
CA ALA A 110 -27.80 53.48 6.93
C ALA A 110 -28.20 52.43 7.98
N ALA A 111 -27.82 52.73 9.22
CA ALA A 111 -28.28 52.15 10.49
C ALA A 111 -27.64 50.84 11.00
N ALA A 112 -26.75 51.03 11.98
CA ALA A 112 -26.49 50.13 13.10
C ALA A 112 -27.80 49.89 13.92
N PRO A 113 -27.89 48.87 14.82
CA PRO A 113 -27.05 48.80 16.01
C PRO A 113 -26.47 47.40 16.33
N ALA A 114 -25.29 47.41 16.95
CA ALA A 114 -24.63 46.23 17.50
C ALA A 114 -25.13 45.93 18.92
N GLY A 115 -25.60 44.70 19.13
CA GLY A 115 -25.90 44.10 20.43
C GLY A 115 -24.81 43.09 20.83
N THR A 116 -24.20 43.37 21.97
CA THR A 116 -23.47 42.53 22.93
C THR A 116 -23.65 41.01 22.85
N VAL A 117 -22.55 40.23 22.77
CA VAL A 117 -22.26 39.06 23.65
C VAL A 117 -20.74 38.78 23.73
N ALA A 118 -20.23 38.91 24.95
CA ALA A 118 -19.14 38.20 25.65
C ALA A 118 -17.92 37.61 24.90
N ALA A 119 -16.73 38.10 25.30
CA ALA A 119 -15.51 37.32 25.36
C ALA A 119 -14.83 37.53 26.73
N GLN A 120 -14.73 36.44 27.47
CA GLN A 120 -14.24 36.31 28.83
C GLN A 120 -12.72 36.11 28.79
N ARG A 121 -11.94 36.98 29.45
CA ARG A 121 -10.52 36.76 29.73
C ARG A 121 -10.25 36.96 31.21
N SER A 122 -9.66 35.92 31.80
CA SER A 122 -9.37 35.72 33.20
C SER A 122 -8.21 36.60 33.70
N ALA A 123 -8.30 36.97 34.97
CA ALA A 123 -7.47 37.93 35.68
C ALA A 123 -6.12 37.38 36.22
N GLY A 124 -5.19 38.31 36.45
CA GLY A 124 -4.08 38.25 37.40
C GLY A 124 -3.89 39.65 38.03
N PRO A 125 -3.46 39.78 39.30
CA PRO A 125 -3.79 40.92 40.16
C PRO A 125 -2.90 42.16 40.00
N PRO A 126 -3.37 43.36 40.39
CA PRO A 126 -2.62 44.61 40.33
C PRO A 126 -1.70 44.74 41.56
N VAL A 127 -0.47 45.21 41.36
CA VAL A 127 0.41 45.62 42.47
C VAL A 127 0.40 47.14 42.54
N SER A 128 -0.01 47.62 43.71
CA SER A 128 -0.17 49.01 44.13
C SER A 128 1.07 49.87 43.89
N ALA A 129 0.86 51.03 43.29
CA ALA A 129 1.79 52.15 43.34
C ALA A 129 1.44 53.01 44.56
N GLU A 130 2.13 52.78 45.67
CA GLU A 130 2.08 53.63 46.87
C GLU A 130 3.33 54.54 46.89
N GLY A 131 3.11 55.82 47.21
CA GLY A 131 4.01 56.93 46.89
C GLY A 131 5.21 57.17 47.82
N ALA A 132 5.98 58.20 47.44
CA ALA A 132 6.97 58.89 48.26
C ALA A 132 7.22 60.32 47.66
N PRO A 133 7.65 61.32 48.46
CA PRO A 133 7.20 62.73 48.40
C PRO A 133 8.05 63.67 47.52
N PRO A 134 7.66 64.96 47.37
CA PRO A 134 8.36 65.90 46.49
C PRO A 134 9.69 66.35 47.08
N GLN A 135 10.73 66.43 46.25
CA GLN A 135 12.02 67.01 46.63
C GLN A 135 12.06 68.49 46.28
N THR A 136 12.16 69.30 47.34
CA THR A 136 12.34 70.75 47.36
C THR A 136 13.73 71.10 46.81
N ALA A 137 13.79 72.12 45.96
CA ALA A 137 15.04 72.72 45.51
C ALA A 137 15.72 73.45 46.69
N ALA A 138 16.98 73.10 46.96
CA ALA A 138 17.89 73.87 47.78
C ALA A 138 19.27 73.90 47.11
N ASP A 139 19.87 75.08 47.19
CA ASP A 139 21.03 75.60 46.49
C ASP A 139 22.35 75.21 47.19
N GLY A 140 23.43 75.13 46.41
CA GLY A 140 24.83 75.21 46.88
C GLY A 140 25.56 73.91 47.27
N GLY A 141 26.72 73.67 46.64
CA GLY A 141 27.82 72.89 47.22
C GLY A 141 28.48 71.86 46.30
N ASP A 142 29.66 72.20 45.80
CA ASP A 142 30.60 71.32 45.10
C ASP A 142 31.07 70.17 46.01
N ALA A 143 30.62 68.93 45.76
CA ALA A 143 31.15 67.70 46.36
C ALA A 143 30.78 66.47 45.52
N GLY A 144 31.75 65.59 45.29
CA GLY A 144 31.77 64.54 44.26
C GLY A 144 30.52 63.66 44.14
N ALA A 145 30.15 63.39 42.89
CA ALA A 145 29.05 62.49 42.53
C ALA A 145 29.27 61.07 43.12
N PRO A 146 28.27 60.48 43.82
CA PRO A 146 28.39 59.10 44.28
C PRO A 146 28.32 58.15 43.09
N VAL A 147 29.37 57.34 42.92
CA VAL A 147 29.40 56.22 41.98
C VAL A 147 28.23 55.28 42.32
N ARG A 148 27.22 55.20 41.45
CA ARG A 148 26.16 54.19 41.60
C ARG A 148 26.80 52.80 41.54
N PRO A 149 26.61 51.92 42.55
CA PRO A 149 27.12 50.56 42.47
C PRO A 149 26.45 49.87 41.28
N VAL A 150 27.27 49.39 40.34
CA VAL A 150 26.82 48.50 39.27
C VAL A 150 26.21 47.26 39.93
N PRO A 151 24.95 46.89 39.64
CA PRO A 151 24.40 45.66 40.19
C PRO A 151 25.26 44.49 39.71
N VAL A 152 25.92 43.81 40.65
CA VAL A 152 26.67 42.59 40.36
C VAL A 152 25.65 41.55 39.90
N ARG A 153 25.58 41.32 38.58
CA ARG A 153 24.86 40.17 38.02
C ARG A 153 25.55 38.93 38.55
N MET A 154 24.93 38.25 39.51
CA MET A 154 25.37 36.91 39.89
C MET A 154 25.35 36.04 38.64
N PRO A 155 26.38 35.20 38.40
CA PRO A 155 26.35 34.27 37.28
C PRO A 155 25.10 33.39 37.41
N GLU A 156 24.24 33.43 36.38
CA GLU A 156 23.12 32.50 36.28
C GLU A 156 23.67 31.08 36.43
N ARG A 157 23.14 30.32 37.38
CA ARG A 157 23.51 28.91 37.54
C ARG A 157 23.35 28.23 36.17
N PRO A 158 24.35 27.48 35.67
CA PRO A 158 24.24 26.76 34.41
C PRO A 158 22.94 25.98 34.40
N ARG A 159 22.16 26.08 33.32
CA ARG A 159 20.91 25.33 33.23
C ARG A 159 21.29 23.85 33.34
N PRO A 160 20.55 23.01 34.08
CA PRO A 160 20.90 21.59 34.25
C PRO A 160 21.11 20.85 32.91
N ALA A 161 20.48 21.34 31.84
CA ALA A 161 20.65 20.85 30.48
C ALA A 161 22.06 21.06 29.89
N ASP A 162 22.85 21.99 30.42
CA ASP A 162 24.21 22.30 29.95
C ASP A 162 25.27 21.44 30.66
N ALA A 163 24.89 20.75 31.75
CA ALA A 163 25.76 19.84 32.49
C ALA A 163 25.86 18.42 31.87
N VAL A 164 24.99 18.11 30.91
CA VAL A 164 24.89 16.77 30.29
C VAL A 164 25.48 16.81 28.87
N PRO A 165 26.39 15.88 28.51
CA PRO A 165 26.95 15.80 27.17
C PRO A 165 25.86 15.72 26.09
N TRP A 166 26.05 16.45 24.98
CA TRP A 166 25.06 16.57 23.90
C TRP A 166 24.57 15.21 23.36
N GLY A 167 25.47 14.24 23.21
CA GLY A 167 25.11 12.88 22.77
C GLY A 167 24.16 12.16 23.71
N LEU A 168 24.32 12.34 25.03
CA LEU A 168 23.43 11.74 26.03
C LEU A 168 22.05 12.42 26.04
N ARG A 169 21.98 13.72 25.74
CA ARG A 169 20.71 14.44 25.57
C ARG A 169 19.93 13.98 24.34
N VAL A 170 20.59 13.87 23.19
CA VAL A 170 19.96 13.36 21.97
C VAL A 170 19.53 11.91 22.14
N ALA A 171 20.35 11.08 22.79
CA ALA A 171 19.99 9.71 23.12
C ALA A 171 18.79 9.62 24.08
N ALA A 172 18.72 10.49 25.10
CA ALA A 172 17.58 10.55 26.02
C ALA A 172 16.30 11.05 25.32
N GLU A 173 16.41 12.07 24.45
CA GLU A 173 15.30 12.59 23.65
C GLU A 173 14.77 11.58 22.62
N ALA A 174 15.65 10.84 21.96
CA ALA A 174 15.27 9.73 21.10
C ALA A 174 14.70 8.57 21.92
N GLY A 175 15.32 8.26 23.06
CA GLY A 175 14.94 7.16 23.96
C GLY A 175 13.52 7.29 24.49
N TRP A 176 13.15 8.45 25.06
CA TRP A 176 11.77 8.61 25.57
C TRP A 176 10.73 8.64 24.44
N ARG A 177 11.05 9.20 23.27
CA ARG A 177 10.17 9.15 22.08
C ARG A 177 9.96 7.72 21.61
N LEU A 178 11.01 6.91 21.60
CA LEU A 178 10.94 5.48 21.28
C LEU A 178 10.16 4.70 22.35
N LEU A 179 10.33 5.01 23.64
CA LEU A 179 9.56 4.40 24.71
C LEU A 179 8.07 4.74 24.62
N ILE A 180 7.72 5.99 24.32
CA ILE A 180 6.32 6.37 24.08
C ILE A 180 5.78 5.70 22.84
N LEU A 181 6.56 5.65 21.75
CA LEU A 181 6.15 4.94 20.55
C LEU A 181 5.89 3.45 20.86
N ALA A 182 6.79 2.80 21.59
CA ALA A 182 6.63 1.40 22.01
C ALA A 182 5.41 1.22 22.93
N ALA A 183 5.19 2.12 23.89
CA ALA A 183 4.03 2.09 24.77
C ALA A 183 2.71 2.27 23.99
N VAL A 184 2.67 3.21 23.05
CA VAL A 184 1.52 3.43 22.17
C VAL A 184 1.25 2.20 21.30
N ILE A 185 2.29 1.58 20.73
CA ILE A 185 2.17 0.34 19.95
C ILE A 185 1.64 -0.79 20.83
N TRP A 186 2.17 -0.95 22.04
CA TRP A 186 1.73 -2.00 22.97
C TRP A 186 0.26 -1.82 23.38
N VAL A 187 -0.15 -0.60 23.73
CA VAL A 187 -1.56 -0.29 24.03
C VAL A 187 -2.44 -0.56 22.81
N LEU A 188 -2.00 -0.20 21.60
CA LEU A 188 -2.74 -0.46 20.38
C LEU A 188 -2.93 -1.96 20.14
N ILE A 189 -1.88 -2.78 20.36
CA ILE A 189 -1.95 -4.24 20.26
C ILE A 189 -2.96 -4.80 21.26
N GLN A 190 -2.95 -4.32 22.51
CA GLN A 190 -3.91 -4.76 23.53
C GLN A 190 -5.35 -4.40 23.17
N VAL A 191 -5.59 -3.17 22.71
CA VAL A 191 -6.91 -2.73 22.24
C VAL A 191 -7.37 -3.60 21.07
N VAL A 192 -6.52 -3.78 20.05
CA VAL A 192 -6.84 -4.61 18.88
C VAL A 192 -7.10 -6.06 19.28
N GLY A 193 -6.35 -6.61 20.24
CA GLY A 193 -6.58 -7.94 20.80
C GLY A 193 -7.95 -8.07 21.46
N ALA A 194 -8.35 -7.07 22.26
CA ALA A 194 -9.64 -7.04 22.94
C ALA A 194 -10.83 -6.96 21.96
N ILE A 195 -10.67 -6.28 20.82
CA ILE A 195 -11.68 -6.19 19.75
C ILE A 195 -11.34 -7.05 18.52
N SER A 196 -10.54 -8.11 18.69
CA SER A 196 -10.02 -8.92 17.59
C SER A 196 -11.12 -9.48 16.68
N LEU A 197 -12.23 -9.96 17.26
CA LEU A 197 -13.38 -10.44 16.49
C LEU A 197 -13.94 -9.35 15.57
N LEU A 198 -14.05 -8.10 16.05
CA LEU A 198 -14.53 -6.97 15.24
C LEU A 198 -13.55 -6.64 14.12
N VAL A 199 -12.24 -6.60 14.43
CA VAL A 199 -11.18 -6.25 13.47
C VAL A 199 -11.07 -7.31 12.38
N ILE A 200 -11.05 -8.59 12.75
CA ILE A 200 -10.99 -9.72 11.80
C ILE A 200 -12.26 -9.75 10.95
N SER A 201 -13.45 -9.58 11.56
CA SER A 201 -14.71 -9.55 10.81
C SER A 201 -14.77 -8.37 9.84
N PHE A 202 -14.29 -7.20 10.25
CA PHE A 202 -14.19 -6.03 9.39
C PHE A 202 -13.20 -6.27 8.24
N ALA A 203 -12.02 -6.81 8.53
CA ALA A 203 -11.02 -7.14 7.52
C ALA A 203 -11.53 -8.19 6.54
N ALA A 204 -12.11 -9.29 7.03
CA ALA A 204 -12.74 -10.31 6.19
C ALA A 204 -13.87 -9.72 5.33
N GLY A 205 -14.73 -8.88 5.92
CA GLY A 205 -15.76 -8.16 5.18
C GLY A 205 -15.21 -7.23 4.09
N LEU A 206 -14.09 -6.56 4.37
CA LEU A 206 -13.37 -5.73 3.40
C LEU A 206 -12.84 -6.57 2.22
N LEU A 207 -12.21 -7.72 2.52
CA LEU A 207 -11.68 -8.66 1.51
C LEU A 207 -12.80 -9.26 0.65
N ILE A 208 -13.88 -9.73 1.28
CA ILE A 208 -15.05 -10.28 0.57
C ILE A 208 -15.71 -9.19 -0.28
N THR A 209 -15.85 -7.97 0.23
CA THR A 209 -16.36 -6.84 -0.56
C THR A 209 -15.48 -6.59 -1.78
N ALA A 210 -14.16 -6.59 -1.61
CA ALA A 210 -13.22 -6.41 -2.72
C ALA A 210 -13.38 -7.51 -3.79
N LEU A 211 -13.61 -8.76 -3.37
CA LEU A 211 -13.88 -9.88 -4.27
C LEU A 211 -15.23 -9.74 -5.00
N LEU A 212 -16.29 -9.33 -4.29
CA LEU A 212 -17.66 -9.25 -4.80
C LEU A 212 -17.96 -7.97 -5.60
N GLN A 213 -17.23 -6.88 -5.37
CA GLN A 213 -17.50 -5.59 -6.00
C GLN A 213 -17.57 -5.62 -7.54
N PRO A 214 -16.68 -6.33 -8.28
CA PRO A 214 -16.79 -6.41 -9.73
C PRO A 214 -18.11 -7.03 -10.19
N LEU A 215 -18.66 -7.98 -9.42
CA LEU A 215 -19.95 -8.60 -9.69
C LEU A 215 -21.08 -7.58 -9.51
N THR A 216 -21.12 -6.86 -8.38
CA THR A 216 -22.12 -5.79 -8.16
C THR A 216 -22.01 -4.68 -9.21
N GLY A 217 -20.79 -4.32 -9.62
CA GLY A 217 -20.58 -3.35 -10.70
C GLY A 217 -21.14 -3.82 -12.04
N ARG A 218 -21.05 -5.12 -12.37
CA ARG A 218 -21.68 -5.71 -13.55
C ARG A 218 -23.21 -5.69 -13.44
N LEU A 219 -23.77 -6.07 -12.29
CA LEU A 219 -25.22 -6.04 -12.07
C LEU A 219 -25.80 -4.61 -12.16
N LYS A 220 -25.11 -3.61 -11.59
CA LYS A 220 -25.48 -2.19 -11.73
C LYS A 220 -25.45 -1.72 -13.19
N ARG A 221 -24.49 -2.21 -13.99
CA ARG A 221 -24.42 -1.94 -15.44
C ARG A 221 -25.52 -2.65 -16.25
N LEU A 222 -26.07 -3.75 -15.74
CA LEU A 222 -27.21 -4.45 -16.32
C LEU A 222 -28.57 -3.80 -16.00
N GLY A 223 -28.57 -2.65 -15.30
CA GLY A 223 -29.78 -1.88 -15.02
C GLY A 223 -30.44 -2.15 -13.67
N LEU A 224 -29.87 -3.01 -12.81
CA LEU A 224 -30.41 -3.24 -11.47
C LEU A 224 -30.24 -1.99 -10.59
N SER A 225 -31.25 -1.72 -9.76
CA SER A 225 -31.18 -0.68 -8.74
C SER A 225 -30.04 -0.97 -7.75
N ARG A 226 -29.50 0.07 -7.10
CA ARG A 226 -28.34 -0.07 -6.21
C ARG A 226 -28.58 -1.10 -5.10
N GLY A 227 -29.76 -1.09 -4.50
CA GLY A 227 -30.16 -2.04 -3.45
C GLY A 227 -30.29 -3.47 -3.98
N ALA A 228 -30.97 -3.66 -5.12
CA ALA A 228 -31.13 -4.99 -5.72
C ALA A 228 -29.79 -5.61 -6.15
N ALA A 229 -28.91 -4.81 -6.78
CA ALA A 229 -27.60 -5.29 -7.19
C ALA A 229 -26.74 -5.72 -5.98
N THR A 230 -26.79 -4.96 -4.87
CA THR A 230 -26.11 -5.34 -3.63
C THR A 230 -26.72 -6.58 -3.02
N ALA A 231 -28.05 -6.66 -2.87
CA ALA A 231 -28.73 -7.82 -2.27
C ALA A 231 -28.44 -9.11 -3.06
N VAL A 232 -28.61 -9.09 -4.38
CA VAL A 232 -28.31 -10.24 -5.24
C VAL A 232 -26.84 -10.63 -5.12
N THR A 233 -25.90 -9.66 -5.16
CA THR A 233 -24.48 -9.99 -5.05
C THR A 233 -24.14 -10.60 -3.69
N THR A 234 -24.68 -10.06 -2.60
CA THR A 234 -24.44 -10.58 -1.26
C THR A 234 -25.02 -11.98 -1.10
N VAL A 235 -26.28 -12.20 -1.49
CA VAL A 235 -26.92 -13.52 -1.40
C VAL A 235 -26.17 -14.55 -2.25
N THR A 236 -25.86 -14.23 -3.51
CA THR A 236 -25.10 -15.14 -4.38
C THR A 236 -23.68 -15.36 -3.86
N GLY A 237 -22.99 -14.31 -3.42
CA GLY A 237 -21.62 -14.39 -2.92
C GLY A 237 -21.50 -15.27 -1.67
N PHE A 238 -22.32 -15.00 -0.65
CA PHE A 238 -22.37 -15.82 0.56
C PHE A 238 -22.92 -17.21 0.31
N GLY A 239 -23.87 -17.38 -0.61
CA GLY A 239 -24.36 -18.69 -1.03
C GLY A 239 -23.24 -19.56 -1.64
N VAL A 240 -22.45 -18.99 -2.56
CA VAL A 240 -21.30 -19.70 -3.17
C VAL A 240 -20.21 -19.98 -2.14
N MET A 241 -19.83 -19.00 -1.31
CA MET A 241 -18.84 -19.20 -0.25
C MET A 241 -19.28 -20.23 0.78
N GLY A 242 -20.56 -20.19 1.19
CA GLY A 242 -21.16 -21.16 2.09
C GLY A 242 -21.19 -22.56 1.48
N LEU A 243 -21.49 -22.69 0.19
CA LEU A 243 -21.46 -23.96 -0.53
C LEU A 243 -20.04 -24.53 -0.65
N ILE A 244 -19.04 -23.69 -0.95
CA ILE A 244 -17.63 -24.10 -0.96
C ILE A 244 -17.19 -24.51 0.45
N GLY A 245 -17.51 -23.72 1.47
CA GLY A 245 -17.17 -24.03 2.86
C GLY A 245 -17.83 -25.31 3.36
N TRP A 246 -19.11 -25.50 3.04
CA TRP A 246 -19.83 -26.76 3.31
C TRP A 246 -19.14 -27.94 2.63
N PHE A 247 -18.82 -27.83 1.34
CA PHE A 247 -18.11 -28.87 0.60
C PHE A 247 -16.74 -29.19 1.21
N VAL A 248 -15.98 -28.16 1.61
CA VAL A 248 -14.68 -28.32 2.28
C VAL A 248 -14.82 -29.08 3.60
N VAL A 249 -15.75 -28.64 4.47
CA VAL A 249 -15.96 -29.28 5.78
C VAL A 249 -16.44 -30.71 5.62
N TRP A 250 -17.40 -30.94 4.73
CA TRP A 250 -17.87 -32.30 4.42
C TRP A 250 -16.71 -33.17 3.92
N GLN A 251 -15.90 -32.66 2.99
CA GLN A 251 -14.78 -33.41 2.46
C GLN A 251 -13.75 -33.74 3.55
N ILE A 252 -13.47 -32.82 4.47
CA ILE A 252 -12.58 -33.08 5.60
C ILE A 252 -13.20 -34.12 6.53
N MET A 253 -14.44 -33.97 6.95
CA MET A 253 -15.11 -34.90 7.88
C MET A 253 -15.18 -36.33 7.35
N GLU A 254 -15.45 -36.52 6.05
CA GLU A 254 -15.55 -37.85 5.44
C GLU A 254 -14.18 -38.52 5.23
N ASN A 255 -13.10 -37.75 5.28
CA ASN A 255 -11.77 -38.20 4.86
C ASN A 255 -10.70 -38.03 5.95
N VAL A 256 -11.02 -37.42 7.09
CA VAL A 256 -10.05 -37.12 8.16
C VAL A 256 -9.46 -38.40 8.75
N ASP A 257 -10.29 -39.41 9.03
CA ASP A 257 -9.82 -40.68 9.60
C ASP A 257 -8.84 -41.37 8.64
N ARG A 258 -9.19 -41.42 7.35
CA ARG A 258 -8.31 -41.97 6.30
C ARG A 258 -7.02 -41.16 6.14
N LEU A 259 -7.07 -39.82 6.27
CA LEU A 259 -5.88 -38.98 6.19
C LEU A 259 -4.95 -39.22 7.37
N VAL A 260 -5.49 -39.35 8.58
CA VAL A 260 -4.72 -39.67 9.79
C VAL A 260 -4.09 -41.06 9.66
N GLU A 261 -4.86 -42.06 9.26
CA GLU A 261 -4.36 -43.42 8.98
C GLU A 261 -3.22 -43.39 7.95
N GLN A 262 -3.42 -42.74 6.81
CA GLN A 262 -2.40 -42.64 5.76
C GLN A 262 -1.15 -41.88 6.23
N VAL A 263 -1.28 -40.81 7.01
CA VAL A 263 -0.11 -40.09 7.52
C VAL A 263 0.69 -40.97 8.48
N THR A 264 0.02 -41.66 9.41
CA THR A 264 0.66 -42.55 10.38
C THR A 264 1.34 -43.75 9.71
N GLU A 265 0.65 -44.40 8.76
CA GLU A 265 1.23 -45.47 7.94
C GLU A 265 2.43 -44.97 7.13
N GLY A 266 2.40 -43.73 6.65
CA GLY A 266 3.48 -43.13 5.88
C GLY A 266 4.75 -42.93 6.67
N ILE A 267 4.60 -42.51 7.92
CA ILE A 267 5.71 -42.38 8.85
C ILE A 267 6.32 -43.76 9.14
N ASN A 268 5.49 -44.77 9.38
CA ASN A 268 5.94 -46.13 9.63
C ASN A 268 6.66 -46.73 8.40
N ASN A 269 6.09 -46.59 7.20
CA ASN A 269 6.70 -47.08 5.97
C ASN A 269 7.98 -46.31 5.60
N LEU A 270 8.03 -45.01 5.89
CA LEU A 270 9.23 -44.20 5.66
C LEU A 270 10.34 -44.62 6.62
N ARG A 271 9.98 -44.88 7.88
CA ARG A 271 10.88 -45.48 8.87
C ARG A 271 11.40 -46.82 8.38
N ASP A 272 10.54 -47.75 7.98
CA ASP A 272 10.95 -49.08 7.53
C ASP A 272 11.88 -48.99 6.30
N TRP A 273 11.58 -48.08 5.36
CA TRP A 273 12.44 -47.82 4.20
C TRP A 273 13.80 -47.21 4.59
N LEU A 274 13.84 -46.30 5.58
CA LEU A 274 15.08 -45.72 6.09
C LEU A 274 15.94 -46.73 6.84
N LEU A 275 15.32 -47.66 7.57
CA LEU A 275 15.98 -48.75 8.29
C LEU A 275 16.54 -49.82 7.35
N ASP A 276 15.81 -50.15 6.28
CA ASP A 276 16.26 -51.09 5.25
C ASP A 276 17.29 -50.45 4.30
N SER A 277 17.36 -49.11 4.28
CA SER A 277 18.34 -48.38 3.51
C SER A 277 19.70 -48.36 4.22
N SER A 278 20.78 -48.47 3.45
CA SER A 278 22.20 -48.45 3.88
C SER A 278 22.67 -47.15 4.58
N PHE A 279 21.77 -46.25 5.00
CA PHE A 279 22.10 -44.93 5.52
C PHE A 279 22.42 -44.88 7.02
N GLY A 280 22.36 -46.00 7.76
CA GLY A 280 22.90 -46.09 9.12
C GLY A 280 22.24 -45.13 10.12
N VAL A 281 20.95 -44.89 9.97
CA VAL A 281 20.17 -44.06 10.90
C VAL A 281 19.83 -44.89 12.14
N SER A 282 20.13 -44.37 13.33
CA SER A 282 19.87 -45.05 14.61
C SER A 282 18.37 -45.28 14.83
N GLU A 283 17.97 -46.50 15.19
CA GLU A 283 16.58 -46.87 15.50
C GLU A 283 15.98 -46.02 16.64
N GLU A 284 16.82 -45.53 17.55
CA GLU A 284 16.41 -44.80 18.75
C GLU A 284 15.91 -43.39 18.44
N ASP A 285 16.60 -42.65 17.55
CA ASP A 285 16.17 -41.31 17.10
C ASP A 285 14.85 -41.37 16.30
N LEU A 286 14.62 -42.48 15.58
CA LEU A 286 13.42 -42.71 14.79
C LEU A 286 12.22 -43.12 15.66
N ASN A 287 12.44 -43.91 16.70
CA ASN A 287 11.40 -44.27 17.68
C ASN A 287 10.94 -43.05 18.47
N GLU A 288 11.87 -42.21 18.95
CA GLU A 288 11.53 -41.01 19.72
C GLU A 288 10.72 -40.00 18.89
N LEU A 289 11.04 -39.83 17.60
CA LEU A 289 10.26 -38.98 16.70
C LEU A 289 8.85 -39.53 16.44
N ALA A 290 8.72 -40.84 16.20
CA ALA A 290 7.43 -41.47 15.93
C ALA A 290 6.51 -41.46 17.17
N ASP A 291 7.05 -41.75 18.35
CA ASP A 291 6.30 -41.74 19.61
C ASP A 291 5.85 -40.32 19.98
N ASN A 292 6.73 -39.31 19.85
CA ASN A 292 6.37 -37.91 20.07
C ASN A 292 5.25 -37.45 19.13
N LEU A 293 5.26 -37.89 17.87
CA LEU A 293 4.23 -37.53 16.90
C LEU A 293 2.91 -38.25 17.18
N ASN A 294 2.94 -39.55 17.47
CA ASN A 294 1.74 -40.33 17.82
C ASN A 294 1.08 -39.84 19.11
N GLN A 295 1.89 -39.45 20.10
CA GLN A 295 1.42 -38.86 21.34
C GLN A 295 0.81 -37.48 21.10
N TRP A 296 1.46 -36.63 20.29
CA TRP A 296 0.90 -35.34 19.88
C TRP A 296 -0.44 -35.50 19.15
N ILE A 297 -0.55 -36.43 18.20
CA ILE A 297 -1.80 -36.71 17.47
C ILE A 297 -2.88 -37.20 18.44
N SER A 298 -2.54 -38.12 19.36
CA SER A 298 -3.49 -38.69 20.33
C SER A 298 -4.01 -37.64 21.30
N ASP A 299 -3.12 -36.81 21.86
CA ASP A 299 -3.47 -35.76 22.82
C ASP A 299 -4.39 -34.69 22.20
N HIS A 300 -4.19 -34.36 20.93
CA HIS A 300 -5.04 -33.39 20.21
C HIS A 300 -6.30 -34.04 19.60
N SER A 301 -6.32 -35.37 19.39
CA SER A 301 -7.52 -36.08 18.94
C SER A 301 -8.60 -36.18 20.02
N ALA A 302 -8.21 -36.27 21.31
CA ALA A 302 -9.15 -36.25 22.42
C ALA A 302 -9.89 -34.90 22.54
N GLU A 303 -9.21 -33.81 22.16
CA GLU A 303 -9.76 -32.44 22.08
C GLU A 303 -10.82 -32.29 20.98
N LEU A 304 -10.72 -33.08 19.89
CA LEU A 304 -11.74 -33.15 18.84
C LEU A 304 -13.03 -33.86 19.31
N THR A 305 -12.93 -34.81 20.24
CA THR A 305 -14.07 -35.59 20.75
C THR A 305 -14.86 -34.94 21.89
N SER A 306 -14.29 -34.01 22.66
CA SER A 306 -15.00 -33.30 23.76
C SER A 306 -15.89 -32.13 23.29
N ALA A 307 -16.17 -32.07 21.98
CA ALA A 307 -16.78 -30.96 21.24
C ALA A 307 -18.25 -30.60 21.58
N GLY A 308 -18.89 -31.23 22.56
CA GLY A 308 -20.32 -31.01 22.85
C GLY A 308 -20.65 -29.62 23.44
N LEU A 309 -19.82 -29.12 24.35
CA LEU A 309 -20.05 -27.83 25.04
C LEU A 309 -19.17 -26.70 24.48
N GLU A 310 -17.93 -27.00 24.11
CA GLU A 310 -17.06 -26.02 23.44
C GLU A 310 -17.51 -25.72 22.01
N GLY A 311 -18.05 -26.72 21.29
CA GLY A 311 -18.58 -26.56 19.94
C GLY A 311 -19.68 -25.50 19.85
N VAL A 312 -20.52 -25.36 20.90
CA VAL A 312 -21.55 -24.31 20.96
C VAL A 312 -20.93 -22.91 21.04
N ASN A 313 -19.86 -22.74 21.83
CA ASN A 313 -19.16 -21.45 21.96
C ASN A 313 -18.42 -21.10 20.65
N TYR A 314 -17.77 -22.06 20.00
CA TYR A 314 -17.14 -21.86 18.70
C TYR A 314 -18.16 -21.53 17.61
N LEU A 315 -19.27 -22.26 17.53
CA LEU A 315 -20.35 -21.99 16.60
C LEU A 315 -20.96 -20.61 16.84
N THR A 316 -21.17 -20.23 18.10
CA THR A 316 -21.71 -18.90 18.46
C THR A 316 -20.75 -17.79 18.04
N ARG A 317 -19.45 -17.92 18.32
CA ARG A 317 -18.42 -16.97 17.89
C ARG A 317 -18.34 -16.87 16.37
N PHE A 318 -18.41 -18.00 15.68
CA PHE A 318 -18.41 -18.08 14.23
C PHE A 318 -19.64 -17.39 13.62
N LEU A 319 -20.85 -17.72 14.10
CA LEU A 319 -22.10 -17.10 13.63
C LEU A 319 -22.13 -15.60 13.91
N THR A 320 -21.63 -15.18 15.08
CA THR A 320 -21.47 -13.76 15.43
C THR A 320 -20.53 -13.08 14.43
N GLY A 321 -19.34 -13.63 14.22
CA GLY A 321 -18.37 -13.12 13.24
C GLY A 321 -18.94 -13.08 11.82
N ALA A 322 -19.60 -14.15 11.37
CA ALA A 322 -20.24 -14.23 10.07
C ALA A 322 -21.34 -13.18 9.89
N GLY A 323 -22.16 -12.94 10.93
CA GLY A 323 -23.15 -11.87 10.95
C GLY A 323 -22.52 -10.48 10.82
N LEU A 324 -21.40 -10.23 11.50
CA LEU A 324 -20.64 -8.99 11.36
C LEU A 324 -20.03 -8.83 9.97
N VAL A 325 -19.43 -9.89 9.43
CA VAL A 325 -18.87 -9.90 8.08
C VAL A 325 -19.97 -9.59 7.05
N LEU A 326 -21.14 -10.25 7.18
CA LEU A 326 -22.30 -9.99 6.33
C LEU A 326 -22.76 -8.54 6.41
N PHE A 327 -22.84 -7.98 7.62
CA PHE A 327 -23.18 -6.59 7.83
C PHE A 327 -22.18 -5.64 7.16
N VAL A 328 -20.88 -5.85 7.38
CA VAL A 328 -19.80 -5.06 6.78
C VAL A 328 -19.85 -5.12 5.25
N VAL A 329 -19.99 -6.32 4.68
CA VAL A 329 -20.08 -6.51 3.22
C VAL A 329 -21.30 -5.78 2.65
N LEU A 330 -22.47 -5.93 3.27
CA LEU A 330 -23.70 -5.30 2.80
C LEU A 330 -23.56 -3.77 2.74
N PHE A 331 -23.04 -3.15 3.82
CA PHE A 331 -22.87 -1.69 3.89
C PHE A 331 -21.79 -1.18 2.93
N LEU A 332 -20.63 -1.85 2.86
CA LEU A 332 -19.56 -1.44 1.94
C LEU A 332 -19.98 -1.58 0.47
N LEU A 333 -20.76 -2.61 0.13
CA LEU A 333 -21.22 -2.86 -1.23
C LEU A 333 -22.39 -1.94 -1.64
N TYR A 334 -23.25 -1.59 -0.68
CA TYR A 334 -24.33 -0.63 -0.87
C TYR A 334 -23.81 0.80 -1.05
N ASP A 335 -23.02 1.31 -0.09
CA ASP A 335 -22.62 2.73 -0.04
C ASP A 335 -21.18 2.98 0.45
N GLY A 336 -20.23 2.11 0.07
CA GLY A 336 -18.82 2.23 0.46
C GLY A 336 -18.17 3.59 0.13
N ARG A 337 -18.66 4.30 -0.89
CA ARG A 337 -18.15 5.64 -1.24
C ARG A 337 -18.58 6.70 -0.24
N SER A 338 -19.82 6.65 0.27
CA SER A 338 -20.27 7.55 1.33
C SER A 338 -19.50 7.29 2.62
N ILE A 339 -19.31 6.01 2.97
CA ILE A 339 -18.49 5.58 4.12
C ILE A 339 -17.06 6.15 4.00
N TRP A 340 -16.44 6.07 2.82
CA TRP A 340 -15.12 6.63 2.57
C TRP A 340 -15.07 8.15 2.76
N TYR A 341 -16.03 8.89 2.21
CA TYR A 341 -16.08 10.35 2.39
C TYR A 341 -16.37 10.76 3.84
N TRP A 342 -17.15 9.97 4.57
CA TRP A 342 -17.35 10.16 6.00
C TRP A 342 -16.05 9.94 6.77
N PHE A 343 -15.31 8.86 6.48
CA PHE A 343 -14.01 8.60 7.07
C PHE A 343 -13.00 9.74 6.83
N LEU A 344 -12.99 10.32 5.62
CA LEU A 344 -12.13 11.46 5.30
C LEU A 344 -12.44 12.72 6.14
N LYS A 345 -13.65 12.84 6.71
CA LYS A 345 -13.98 13.97 7.62
C LYS A 345 -13.24 13.85 8.95
N LEU A 346 -12.90 12.65 9.41
CA LEU A 346 -12.14 12.41 10.64
C LEU A 346 -10.65 12.76 10.48
N VAL A 347 -10.14 12.77 9.25
CA VAL A 347 -8.75 13.10 8.95
C VAL A 347 -8.52 14.61 9.07
N PRO A 348 -7.40 15.09 9.64
CA PRO A 348 -7.06 16.52 9.68
C PRO A 348 -7.00 17.16 8.29
N ALA A 349 -7.44 18.41 8.16
CA ALA A 349 -7.59 19.09 6.87
C ALA A 349 -6.31 19.08 5.99
N ALA A 350 -5.13 19.17 6.62
CA ALA A 350 -3.85 19.14 5.92
C ALA A 350 -3.57 17.79 5.21
N ALA A 351 -4.02 16.67 5.79
CA ALA A 351 -3.77 15.32 5.26
C ALA A 351 -4.93 14.80 4.37
N ARG A 352 -6.11 15.42 4.42
CA ARG A 352 -7.31 14.99 3.66
C ARG A 352 -7.06 14.80 2.17
N PRO A 353 -6.42 15.73 1.42
CA PRO A 353 -6.23 15.56 -0.03
C PRO A 353 -5.30 14.38 -0.35
N ALA A 354 -4.27 14.17 0.47
CA ALA A 354 -3.33 13.06 0.32
C ALA A 354 -4.05 11.72 0.54
N LEU A 355 -4.82 11.60 1.62
CA LEU A 355 -5.58 10.36 1.91
C LEU A 355 -6.69 10.11 0.88
N ALA A 356 -7.39 11.15 0.43
CA ALA A 356 -8.45 11.05 -0.57
C ALA A 356 -7.95 10.43 -1.89
N GLY A 357 -6.70 10.71 -2.27
CA GLY A 357 -6.07 10.07 -3.42
C GLY A 357 -5.50 8.67 -3.14
N ALA A 358 -5.12 8.36 -1.90
CA ALA A 358 -4.56 7.08 -1.52
C ALA A 358 -5.63 5.97 -1.46
N GLY A 359 -6.82 6.27 -0.93
CA GLY A 359 -7.88 5.29 -0.70
C GLY A 359 -8.32 4.51 -1.95
N PRO A 360 -8.66 5.17 -3.07
CA PRO A 360 -9.03 4.46 -4.30
C PRO A 360 -7.91 3.56 -4.85
N ARG A 361 -6.64 3.96 -4.67
CA ARG A 361 -5.49 3.15 -5.10
C ARG A 361 -5.30 1.93 -4.21
N ALA A 362 -5.38 2.12 -2.89
CA ALA A 362 -5.41 1.03 -1.92
C ALA A 362 -6.53 0.02 -2.24
N TRP A 363 -7.72 0.52 -2.58
CA TRP A 363 -8.86 -0.33 -2.95
C TRP A 363 -8.62 -1.15 -4.22
N ILE A 364 -8.00 -0.55 -5.25
CA ILE A 364 -7.61 -1.26 -6.47
C ILE A 364 -6.59 -2.36 -6.15
N THR A 365 -5.56 -2.06 -5.34
CA THR A 365 -4.56 -3.04 -4.90
C THR A 365 -5.21 -4.19 -4.15
N LEU A 366 -6.09 -3.89 -3.18
CA LEU A 366 -6.80 -4.90 -2.40
C LEU A 366 -7.67 -5.80 -3.29
N THR A 367 -8.44 -5.20 -4.20
CA THR A 367 -9.30 -5.93 -5.14
C THR A 367 -8.48 -6.81 -6.09
N GLY A 368 -7.36 -6.31 -6.59
CA GLY A 368 -6.43 -7.06 -7.43
C GLY A 368 -5.83 -8.24 -6.69
N TYR A 369 -5.34 -8.01 -5.46
CA TYR A 369 -4.75 -9.04 -4.61
C TYR A 369 -5.74 -10.16 -4.28
N VAL A 370 -6.91 -9.84 -3.72
CA VAL A 370 -7.89 -10.86 -3.29
C VAL A 370 -8.33 -11.73 -4.47
N ARG A 371 -8.61 -11.10 -5.62
CA ARG A 371 -8.99 -11.85 -6.84
C ARG A 371 -7.84 -12.70 -7.35
N GLY A 372 -6.62 -12.19 -7.25
CA GLY A 372 -5.43 -12.93 -7.62
C GLY A 372 -5.22 -14.16 -6.75
N THR A 373 -5.32 -14.01 -5.44
CA THR A 373 -5.21 -15.13 -4.47
C THR A 373 -6.27 -16.19 -4.70
N VAL A 374 -7.54 -15.81 -4.91
CA VAL A 374 -8.59 -16.80 -5.19
C VAL A 374 -8.33 -17.56 -6.51
N LEU A 375 -7.84 -16.87 -7.54
CA LEU A 375 -7.51 -17.51 -8.81
C LEU A 375 -6.30 -18.44 -8.67
N VAL A 376 -5.27 -18.01 -7.95
CA VAL A 376 -4.08 -18.83 -7.64
C VAL A 376 -4.49 -20.08 -6.86
N ALA A 377 -5.22 -19.94 -5.75
CA ALA A 377 -5.69 -21.07 -4.95
C ALA A 377 -6.52 -22.09 -5.76
N LEU A 378 -7.36 -21.60 -6.69
CA LEU A 378 -8.11 -22.49 -7.58
C LEU A 378 -7.19 -23.24 -8.55
N ILE A 379 -6.18 -22.57 -9.10
CA ILE A 379 -5.24 -23.22 -10.02
C ILE A 379 -4.35 -24.21 -9.25
N ASP A 380 -3.93 -23.91 -8.03
CA ASP A 380 -3.15 -24.84 -7.20
C ASP A 380 -3.95 -26.10 -6.88
N ALA A 381 -5.19 -25.92 -6.42
CA ALA A 381 -6.09 -27.02 -6.09
C ALA A 381 -6.34 -27.93 -7.30
N VAL A 382 -6.63 -27.33 -8.47
CA VAL A 382 -6.85 -28.09 -9.70
C VAL A 382 -5.54 -28.71 -10.22
N GLY A 383 -4.43 -27.97 -10.19
CA GLY A 383 -3.14 -28.42 -10.71
C GLY A 383 -2.57 -29.58 -9.90
N ILE A 384 -2.52 -29.44 -8.58
CA ILE A 384 -2.08 -30.51 -7.67
C ILE A 384 -3.10 -31.64 -7.68
N GLY A 385 -4.40 -31.34 -7.60
CA GLY A 385 -5.46 -32.36 -7.63
C GLY A 385 -5.44 -33.22 -8.88
N LEU A 386 -5.29 -32.62 -10.07
CA LEU A 386 -5.17 -33.36 -11.33
C LEU A 386 -3.85 -34.15 -11.41
N GLY A 387 -2.76 -33.61 -10.89
CA GLY A 387 -1.48 -34.32 -10.86
C GLY A 387 -1.54 -35.55 -9.95
N LEU A 388 -2.11 -35.43 -8.76
CA LEU A 388 -2.35 -36.57 -7.86
C LEU A 388 -3.30 -37.60 -8.47
N TRP A 389 -4.37 -37.14 -9.11
CA TRP A 389 -5.30 -38.02 -9.82
C TRP A 389 -4.63 -38.77 -10.97
N ALA A 390 -3.78 -38.09 -11.75
CA ALA A 390 -3.02 -38.73 -12.84
C ALA A 390 -2.00 -39.77 -12.33
N LEU A 391 -1.44 -39.54 -11.14
CA LEU A 391 -0.59 -40.50 -10.43
C LEU A 391 -1.39 -41.61 -9.71
N SER A 392 -2.72 -41.63 -9.85
CA SER A 392 -3.62 -42.59 -9.20
C SER A 392 -3.52 -42.57 -7.67
N VAL A 393 -3.11 -41.44 -7.08
CA VAL A 393 -3.07 -41.27 -5.63
C VAL A 393 -4.52 -41.20 -5.14
N PRO A 394 -4.93 -42.08 -4.21
CA PRO A 394 -6.27 -41.99 -3.62
C PRO A 394 -6.40 -40.66 -2.91
N MET A 395 -7.62 -40.21 -2.65
CA MET A 395 -7.85 -38.94 -1.93
C MET A 395 -7.36 -37.69 -2.67
N ALA A 396 -7.16 -37.75 -4.00
CA ALA A 396 -6.80 -36.58 -4.79
C ALA A 396 -7.77 -35.39 -4.63
N VAL A 397 -9.08 -35.66 -4.54
CA VAL A 397 -10.11 -34.62 -4.31
C VAL A 397 -10.03 -34.03 -2.88
N PRO A 398 -10.04 -34.84 -1.79
CA PRO A 398 -9.77 -34.32 -0.45
C PRO A 398 -8.48 -33.48 -0.34
N LEU A 399 -7.39 -33.95 -0.93
CA LEU A 399 -6.11 -33.24 -0.91
C LEU A 399 -6.18 -31.93 -1.70
N ALA A 400 -6.84 -31.92 -2.87
CA ALA A 400 -7.06 -30.70 -3.63
C ALA A 400 -7.86 -29.65 -2.84
N VAL A 401 -8.83 -30.08 -2.03
CA VAL A 401 -9.59 -29.21 -1.12
C VAL A 401 -8.70 -28.65 -0.01
N ILE A 402 -7.83 -29.47 0.58
CA ILE A 402 -6.88 -29.01 1.59
C ILE A 402 -5.90 -28.01 0.98
N VAL A 403 -5.35 -28.29 -0.20
CA VAL A 403 -4.50 -27.37 -0.97
C VAL A 403 -5.24 -26.05 -1.23
N PHE A 404 -6.49 -26.10 -1.68
CA PHE A 404 -7.30 -24.90 -1.93
C PHE A 404 -7.39 -24.00 -0.70
N VAL A 405 -7.69 -24.59 0.47
CA VAL A 405 -7.82 -23.85 1.73
C VAL A 405 -6.45 -23.35 2.20
N ALA A 406 -5.43 -24.19 2.09
CA ALA A 406 -4.07 -23.88 2.52
C ALA A 406 -3.46 -22.74 1.69
N SER A 407 -3.74 -22.66 0.38
CA SER A 407 -3.23 -21.59 -0.51
C SER A 407 -3.62 -20.17 -0.10
N PHE A 408 -4.57 -19.98 0.83
CA PHE A 408 -4.87 -18.66 1.40
C PHE A 408 -3.83 -18.17 2.41
N VAL A 409 -2.97 -19.05 2.92
CA VAL A 409 -1.85 -18.71 3.81
C VAL A 409 -0.54 -18.86 3.03
N PRO A 410 0.06 -17.76 2.52
CA PRO A 410 1.23 -17.83 1.66
C PRO A 410 2.41 -18.55 2.33
N ILE A 411 3.19 -19.28 1.52
CA ILE A 411 4.37 -20.07 1.93
C ILE A 411 4.00 -21.27 2.81
N VAL A 412 3.38 -21.04 3.96
CA VAL A 412 3.02 -22.09 4.92
C VAL A 412 2.02 -23.07 4.30
N GLY A 413 1.01 -22.54 3.62
CA GLY A 413 -0.02 -23.37 3.00
C GLY A 413 0.51 -24.27 1.89
N ALA A 414 1.35 -23.72 1.01
CA ALA A 414 1.97 -24.47 -0.08
C ALA A 414 2.90 -25.56 0.45
N ILE A 415 3.75 -25.25 1.43
CA ILE A 415 4.67 -26.23 2.03
C ILE A 415 3.88 -27.32 2.75
N ALA A 416 2.94 -26.95 3.62
CA ALA A 416 2.20 -27.91 4.42
C ALA A 416 1.31 -28.83 3.55
N SER A 417 0.54 -28.26 2.62
CA SER A 417 -0.35 -29.04 1.75
C SER A 417 0.43 -29.86 0.71
N GLY A 418 1.54 -29.33 0.18
CA GLY A 418 2.44 -30.07 -0.71
C GLY A 418 3.12 -31.24 0.00
N ALA A 419 3.61 -31.04 1.23
CA ALA A 419 4.18 -32.11 2.03
C ALA A 419 3.15 -33.21 2.32
N LEU A 420 1.93 -32.83 2.73
CA LEU A 420 0.84 -33.78 2.97
C LEU A 420 0.52 -34.60 1.70
N ALA A 421 0.43 -33.94 0.55
CA ALA A 421 0.19 -34.62 -0.73
C ALA A 421 1.29 -35.64 -1.08
N VAL A 422 2.56 -35.29 -0.82
CA VAL A 422 3.70 -36.18 -1.06
C VAL A 422 3.72 -37.36 -0.10
N VAL A 423 3.42 -37.13 1.19
CA VAL A 423 3.32 -38.21 2.20
C VAL A 423 2.22 -39.19 1.81
N VAL A 424 1.02 -38.70 1.47
CA VAL A 424 -0.07 -39.58 1.06
C VAL A 424 0.28 -40.36 -0.22
N ALA A 425 0.94 -39.73 -1.19
CA ALA A 425 1.41 -40.42 -2.40
C ALA A 425 2.45 -41.51 -2.08
N PHE A 426 3.35 -41.26 -1.13
CA PHE A 426 4.33 -42.24 -0.66
C PHE A 426 3.68 -43.47 -0.05
N VAL A 427 2.69 -43.25 0.83
CA VAL A 427 2.00 -44.34 1.55
C VAL A 427 1.26 -45.23 0.59
N THR A 428 0.56 -44.61 -0.36
CA THR A 428 -0.47 -45.29 -1.15
C THR A 428 0.09 -45.90 -2.42
N GLN A 429 1.17 -45.33 -2.96
CA GLN A 429 1.72 -45.69 -4.26
C GLN A 429 3.25 -45.89 -4.24
N GLY A 430 3.90 -45.74 -3.08
CA GLY A 430 5.33 -45.98 -2.89
C GLY A 430 6.26 -44.80 -3.24
N PRO A 431 7.59 -44.98 -3.04
CA PRO A 431 8.59 -43.91 -3.15
C PRO A 431 8.71 -43.27 -4.53
N VAL A 432 8.54 -44.06 -5.60
CA VAL A 432 8.63 -43.54 -6.97
C VAL A 432 7.49 -42.56 -7.26
N THR A 433 6.26 -42.91 -6.86
CA THR A 433 5.09 -42.06 -7.04
C THR A 433 5.17 -40.82 -6.16
N ALA A 434 5.70 -40.93 -4.94
CA ALA A 434 5.99 -39.79 -4.09
C ALA A 434 6.96 -38.80 -4.75
N LEU A 435 8.03 -39.31 -5.37
CA LEU A 435 8.99 -38.47 -6.09
C LEU A 435 8.35 -37.78 -7.30
N LEU A 436 7.48 -38.47 -8.03
CA LEU A 436 6.68 -37.87 -9.09
C LEU A 436 5.70 -36.82 -8.54
N ALA A 437 5.10 -37.05 -7.37
CA ALA A 437 4.23 -36.09 -6.70
C ALA A 437 5.01 -34.83 -6.27
N VAL A 438 6.25 -34.96 -5.77
CA VAL A 438 7.16 -33.82 -5.56
C VAL A 438 7.36 -33.07 -6.87
N GLY A 439 7.62 -33.79 -7.96
CA GLY A 439 7.74 -33.22 -9.30
C GLY A 439 6.50 -32.43 -9.73
N VAL A 440 5.30 -32.95 -9.47
CA VAL A 440 4.01 -32.26 -9.72
C VAL A 440 3.89 -31.00 -8.88
N VAL A 441 4.10 -31.09 -7.56
CA VAL A 441 3.99 -29.94 -6.65
C VAL A 441 4.97 -28.85 -7.05
N LEU A 442 6.23 -29.20 -7.31
CA LEU A 442 7.24 -28.26 -7.79
C LEU A 442 6.85 -27.68 -9.15
N LEU A 443 6.35 -28.47 -10.09
CA LEU A 443 5.91 -27.97 -11.38
C LEU A 443 4.78 -26.94 -11.25
N VAL A 444 3.76 -27.24 -10.44
CA VAL A 444 2.65 -26.31 -10.18
C VAL A 444 3.17 -25.05 -9.51
N GLN A 445 4.01 -25.18 -8.48
CA GLN A 445 4.59 -24.03 -7.77
C GLN A 445 5.48 -23.17 -8.68
N GLN A 446 6.22 -23.78 -9.61
CA GLN A 446 7.05 -23.06 -10.59
C GLN A 446 6.18 -22.34 -11.61
N ILE A 447 5.10 -22.96 -12.08
CA ILE A 447 4.11 -22.31 -12.94
C ILE A 447 3.47 -21.14 -12.17
N GLU A 448 3.12 -21.36 -10.91
CA GLU A 448 2.55 -20.35 -10.04
C GLU A 448 3.47 -19.14 -9.90
N GLY A 449 4.70 -19.35 -9.42
CA GLY A 449 5.65 -18.29 -9.14
C GLY A 449 6.18 -17.57 -10.39
N ASN A 450 6.43 -18.29 -11.49
CA ASN A 450 7.09 -17.70 -12.66
C ASN A 450 6.12 -17.21 -13.74
N VAL A 451 4.89 -17.73 -13.79
CA VAL A 451 3.92 -17.40 -14.85
C VAL A 451 2.69 -16.74 -14.27
N LEU A 452 2.04 -17.39 -13.30
CA LEU A 452 0.75 -16.94 -12.78
C LEU A 452 0.91 -15.70 -11.92
N GLN A 453 1.87 -15.64 -10.99
CA GLN A 453 2.05 -14.46 -10.14
C GLN A 453 2.35 -13.20 -10.96
N PRO A 454 3.28 -13.19 -11.94
CA PRO A 454 3.50 -12.03 -12.82
C PRO A 454 2.28 -11.66 -13.67
N PHE A 455 1.50 -12.64 -14.12
CA PHE A 455 0.33 -12.40 -14.98
C PHE A 455 -0.91 -11.93 -14.19
N ILE A 456 -1.14 -12.52 -13.03
CA ILE A 456 -2.34 -12.33 -12.19
C ILE A 456 -2.15 -11.16 -11.23
N LEU A 457 -1.04 -11.14 -10.47
CA LEU A 457 -0.78 -10.10 -9.48
C LEU A 457 -0.04 -8.89 -10.10
N GLY A 458 0.74 -9.10 -11.16
CA GLY A 458 1.39 -8.02 -11.91
C GLY A 458 2.20 -7.04 -11.06
N ARG A 459 2.55 -5.87 -11.63
CA ARG A 459 3.34 -4.81 -10.94
C ARG A 459 2.62 -4.15 -9.75
N MET A 460 1.44 -4.63 -9.35
CA MET A 460 0.59 -3.97 -8.35
C MET A 460 1.08 -4.15 -6.92
N VAL A 461 1.97 -5.12 -6.65
CA VAL A 461 2.43 -5.38 -5.27
C VAL A 461 3.92 -5.68 -5.20
N ARG A 462 4.75 -4.64 -5.27
CA ARG A 462 6.20 -4.74 -4.99
C ARG A 462 6.42 -4.78 -3.47
N VAL A 463 6.07 -5.88 -2.83
CA VAL A 463 6.42 -6.12 -1.42
C VAL A 463 7.71 -6.91 -1.35
N HIS A 464 8.58 -6.55 -0.40
CA HIS A 464 9.74 -7.37 -0.11
C HIS A 464 9.30 -8.72 0.52
N PRO A 465 9.84 -9.87 0.10
CA PRO A 465 9.44 -11.19 0.64
C PRO A 465 9.55 -11.28 2.16
N LEU A 466 10.61 -10.71 2.75
CA LEU A 466 10.76 -10.63 4.22
C LEU A 466 9.56 -9.95 4.91
N ALA A 467 9.00 -8.89 4.32
CA ALA A 467 7.86 -8.21 4.91
C ALA A 467 6.60 -9.09 4.89
N VAL A 468 6.44 -9.92 3.86
CA VAL A 468 5.35 -10.90 3.77
C VAL A 468 5.51 -11.96 4.87
N VAL A 469 6.70 -12.55 5.00
CA VAL A 469 6.98 -13.57 6.03
C VAL A 469 6.72 -13.01 7.44
N LEU A 470 7.32 -11.85 7.77
CA LEU A 470 7.14 -11.22 9.08
C LEU A 470 5.68 -10.85 9.37
N ALA A 471 4.94 -10.39 8.36
CA ALA A 471 3.54 -10.04 8.53
C ALA A 471 2.67 -11.29 8.71
N VAL A 472 2.92 -12.36 7.96
CA VAL A 472 2.21 -13.65 8.14
C VAL A 472 2.50 -14.20 9.52
N THR A 473 3.77 -14.29 9.93
CA THR A 473 4.14 -14.76 11.27
C THR A 473 3.51 -13.90 12.36
N GLY A 474 3.61 -12.57 12.27
CA GLY A 474 2.98 -11.66 13.23
C GLY A 474 1.46 -11.78 13.26
N GLY A 475 0.82 -11.92 12.10
CA GLY A 475 -0.63 -12.15 11.98
C GLY A 475 -1.06 -13.47 12.64
N THR A 476 -0.31 -14.55 12.40
CA THR A 476 -0.53 -15.84 13.04
C THR A 476 -0.39 -15.75 14.56
N LEU A 477 0.62 -15.06 15.07
CA LEU A 477 0.84 -14.92 16.50
C LEU A 477 -0.25 -14.06 17.19
N LEU A 478 -0.78 -13.06 16.50
CA LEU A 478 -1.79 -12.15 17.07
C LEU A 478 -3.23 -12.68 16.98
N ALA A 479 -3.56 -13.37 15.90
CA ALA A 479 -4.94 -13.71 15.56
C ALA A 479 -5.09 -15.09 14.91
N GLY A 480 -4.07 -15.94 14.95
CA GLY A 480 -4.07 -17.27 14.35
C GLY A 480 -4.22 -17.24 12.83
N ILE A 481 -4.84 -18.28 12.28
CA ILE A 481 -5.06 -18.44 10.83
C ILE A 481 -5.76 -17.22 10.21
N PRO A 482 -6.84 -16.66 10.79
CA PRO A 482 -7.46 -15.44 10.24
C PRO A 482 -6.49 -14.26 10.13
N GLY A 483 -5.60 -14.09 11.11
CA GLY A 483 -4.57 -13.04 11.09
C GLY A 483 -3.56 -13.24 9.96
N ALA A 484 -3.13 -14.49 9.72
CA ALA A 484 -2.22 -14.85 8.64
C ALA A 484 -2.79 -14.50 7.25
N VAL A 485 -4.06 -14.81 7.01
CA VAL A 485 -4.76 -14.55 5.74
C VAL A 485 -4.91 -13.05 5.48
N VAL A 486 -5.20 -12.26 6.52
CA VAL A 486 -5.38 -10.80 6.41
C VAL A 486 -4.05 -10.05 6.28
N ALA A 487 -2.96 -10.61 6.83
CA ALA A 487 -1.67 -9.93 6.94
C ALA A 487 -1.12 -9.45 5.59
N VAL A 488 -1.06 -10.34 4.59
CA VAL A 488 -0.45 -10.02 3.29
C VAL A 488 -1.21 -8.92 2.52
N PRO A 489 -2.54 -8.98 2.34
CA PRO A 489 -3.28 -7.89 1.73
C PRO A 489 -3.16 -6.57 2.51
N LEU A 490 -3.07 -6.63 3.84
CA LEU A 490 -2.85 -5.43 4.65
C LEU A 490 -1.48 -4.79 4.35
N VAL A 491 -0.42 -5.60 4.23
CA VAL A 491 0.91 -5.11 3.83
C VAL A 491 0.88 -4.53 2.42
N ALA A 492 0.19 -5.17 1.48
CA ALA A 492 0.02 -4.68 0.11
C ALA A 492 -0.65 -3.30 0.07
N VAL A 493 -1.73 -3.13 0.83
CA VAL A 493 -2.45 -1.87 0.98
C VAL A 493 -1.56 -0.81 1.64
N LEU A 494 -0.89 -1.15 2.73
CA LEU A 494 0.00 -0.24 3.45
C LEU A 494 1.12 0.26 2.55
N ASN A 495 1.77 -0.64 1.81
CA ASN A 495 2.82 -0.29 0.85
C ASN A 495 2.30 0.67 -0.24
N THR A 496 1.09 0.42 -0.76
CA THR A 496 0.44 1.30 -1.74
C THR A 496 0.18 2.69 -1.17
N VAL A 497 -0.36 2.77 0.04
CA VAL A 497 -0.64 4.04 0.72
C VAL A 497 0.65 4.81 1.00
N VAL A 498 1.66 4.16 1.59
CA VAL A 498 2.94 4.80 1.92
C VAL A 498 3.64 5.31 0.67
N THR A 499 3.71 4.50 -0.39
CA THR A 499 4.32 4.90 -1.67
C THR A 499 3.58 6.09 -2.28
N TYR A 500 2.25 6.06 -2.26
CA TYR A 500 1.45 7.18 -2.76
C TYR A 500 1.63 8.45 -1.94
N LEU A 501 1.62 8.35 -0.61
CA LEU A 501 1.81 9.50 0.27
C LEU A 501 3.19 10.12 0.10
N ARG A 502 4.26 9.31 -0.03
CA ARG A 502 5.62 9.82 -0.32
C ARG A 502 5.66 10.61 -1.62
N ALA A 503 5.15 10.03 -2.71
CA ALA A 503 5.08 10.71 -4.01
C ALA A 503 4.23 12.00 -3.96
N TYR A 504 3.15 12.00 -3.17
CA TYR A 504 2.32 13.20 -2.97
C TYR A 504 3.09 14.31 -2.24
N HIS A 505 3.83 13.98 -1.16
CA HIS A 505 4.61 14.98 -0.42
C HIS A 505 5.71 15.60 -1.30
N GLU A 506 6.42 14.80 -2.10
CA GLU A 506 7.43 15.30 -3.04
C GLU A 506 6.82 16.31 -4.03
N GLN A 507 5.64 16.00 -4.59
CA GLN A 507 4.93 16.93 -5.49
C GLN A 507 4.51 18.23 -4.81
N VAL A 508 4.09 18.17 -3.55
CA VAL A 508 3.73 19.38 -2.78
C VAL A 508 4.96 20.25 -2.52
N VAL A 509 6.10 19.64 -2.15
CA VAL A 509 7.36 20.36 -1.92
C VAL A 509 7.87 21.00 -3.21
N LEU A 510 7.82 20.28 -4.34
CA LEU A 510 8.23 20.81 -5.64
C LEU A 510 7.36 21.98 -6.10
N ARG A 511 6.03 21.91 -5.89
CA ARG A 511 5.11 23.02 -6.20
C ARG A 511 5.37 24.25 -5.31
N ALA A 512 5.64 24.03 -4.02
CA ALA A 512 5.98 25.11 -3.11
C ALA A 512 7.32 25.78 -3.47
N GLY A 513 8.32 25.01 -3.91
CA GLY A 513 9.60 25.52 -4.41
C GLY A 513 9.49 26.31 -5.73
N ALA A 514 8.67 25.83 -6.67
CA ALA A 514 8.41 26.51 -7.94
C ALA A 514 7.70 27.86 -7.74
N GLN A 515 6.73 27.95 -6.83
CA GLN A 515 6.05 29.21 -6.50
C GLN A 515 7.00 30.25 -5.88
N ARG A 516 7.97 29.84 -5.05
CA ARG A 516 8.97 30.74 -4.49
C ARG A 516 9.95 31.27 -5.55
N SER A 517 10.35 30.43 -6.51
CA SER A 517 11.28 30.83 -7.57
C SER A 517 10.64 31.76 -8.61
N GLY A 518 9.34 31.60 -8.90
CA GLY A 518 8.60 32.49 -9.80
C GLY A 518 8.33 33.90 -9.24
N ALA A 519 8.19 34.02 -7.92
CA ALA A 519 7.95 35.31 -7.26
C ALA A 519 9.18 36.23 -7.28
N THR A 520 10.40 35.67 -7.29
CA THR A 520 11.63 36.47 -7.28
C THR A 520 11.96 37.08 -8.65
N ILE A 521 11.66 36.41 -9.77
CA ILE A 521 12.02 36.95 -11.10
C ILE A 521 11.06 38.05 -11.57
N ALA A 522 9.77 37.95 -11.27
CA ALA A 522 8.79 38.97 -11.67
C ALA A 522 8.82 40.23 -10.79
N ALA A 523 9.22 40.11 -9.51
CA ALA A 523 9.27 41.22 -8.57
C ALA A 523 10.59 42.01 -8.58
N LEU A 524 11.67 41.45 -9.16
CA LEU A 524 12.97 42.10 -9.32
C LEU A 524 13.22 42.66 -10.72
N ALA A 525 12.28 42.50 -11.66
CA ALA A 525 12.38 43.17 -12.95
C ALA A 525 12.18 44.68 -12.74
N PRO A 526 13.19 45.54 -13.04
CA PRO A 526 13.01 46.98 -12.93
C PRO A 526 11.88 47.39 -13.88
N THR A 527 10.87 48.10 -13.35
CA THR A 527 9.85 48.74 -14.17
C THR A 527 10.56 49.66 -15.18
N PRO A 528 10.36 49.47 -16.50
CA PRO A 528 10.98 50.35 -17.47
C PRO A 528 10.50 51.79 -17.19
N PRO A 529 11.40 52.79 -17.22
CA PRO A 529 11.02 54.17 -16.97
C PRO A 529 9.92 54.59 -17.96
N PRO A 530 8.93 55.38 -17.53
CA PRO A 530 7.92 55.89 -18.43
C PRO A 530 8.62 56.62 -19.59
N SER A 531 8.31 56.20 -20.82
CA SER A 531 8.82 56.85 -22.03
C SER A 531 8.40 58.31 -21.98
N ALA A 532 9.35 59.21 -21.73
CA ALA A 532 9.14 60.64 -21.90
C ALA A 532 8.67 60.87 -23.33
N GLY A 533 7.49 61.48 -23.46
CA GLY A 533 6.93 61.87 -24.74
C GLY A 533 7.95 62.72 -25.50
N ARG A 534 8.39 62.25 -26.66
CA ARG A 534 8.88 63.15 -27.69
C ARG A 534 7.65 63.85 -28.24
N ASP A 535 7.43 65.07 -27.77
CA ASP A 535 6.71 66.06 -28.56
C ASP A 535 7.43 66.17 -29.91
N ARG A 536 6.73 65.74 -30.96
CA ARG A 536 7.03 66.10 -32.34
C ARG A 536 6.03 67.18 -32.73
N ASP A 537 6.46 68.42 -32.61
CA ASP A 537 5.97 69.50 -33.47
C ASP A 537 6.92 69.60 -34.67
N GLY A 538 6.36 69.57 -35.88
CA GLY A 538 7.07 69.75 -37.16
C GLY A 538 6.80 68.67 -38.18
#